data_AF-L0HGU7-F1
#
_entry.id   AF-L0HGU7-F1
#
_cell.length_a   1.000
_cell.length_b   1.000
_cell.length_c   1.000
_cell.angle_alpha   90.00
_cell.angle_beta   90.00
_cell.angle_gamma   90.00
#
_symmetry.space_group_name_H-M   'P 1'
#
loop_
_entity.id
_entity.type
_entity.pdbx_description
1 polymer ?
#
loop_
_entity_poly.entity_id
_entity_poly.type
_entity_poly.pdbx_seq_one_letter_code
_entity_poly.pdbx_strand_id
1 'polypeptide(L)'
;MVLQLLSIPFVNLVLCIVIVILGFLCFKKSGERLPAFIGAAFGLFGISHAATIAGLAASLELPLIVIRTLAYVLVIVALWLNLKSTLMQKETRQAWVDYFRGETAPDEKK
;
A
#
# COMPACT_ATOMS: atom_id res chain seq x y z
N MET A 1 -6.53 31.92 -7.75
CA MET A 1 -5.52 30.87 -8.03
C MET A 1 -4.68 30.51 -6.80
N VAL A 2 -4.13 31.47 -6.05
CA VAL A 2 -3.32 31.21 -4.83
C VAL A 2 -4.08 30.43 -3.74
N LEU A 3 -5.37 30.70 -3.52
CA LEU A 3 -6.18 29.95 -2.55
C LEU A 3 -6.40 28.46 -2.91
N GLN A 4 -6.31 28.09 -4.19
CA GLN A 4 -6.52 26.69 -4.60
C GLN A 4 -5.31 25.81 -4.27
N LEU A 5 -4.08 26.34 -4.35
CA LEU A 5 -2.86 25.58 -3.99
C LEU A 5 -2.82 25.20 -2.49
N LEU A 6 -3.45 26.00 -1.63
CA LEU A 6 -3.53 25.76 -0.18
C LEU A 6 -4.74 24.90 0.22
N SER A 7 -5.58 24.51 -0.73
CA SER A 7 -6.77 23.71 -0.43
C SER A 7 -6.40 22.26 -0.14
N ILE A 8 -7.02 21.67 0.89
CA ILE A 8 -6.82 20.28 1.31
C ILE A 8 -6.90 19.28 0.13
N PRO A 9 -7.93 19.31 -0.74
CA PRO A 9 -8.01 18.33 -1.83
C PRO A 9 -6.91 18.52 -2.88
N PHE A 10 -6.39 19.74 -3.08
CA PHE A 10 -5.29 19.99 -4.01
C PHE A 10 -3.99 19.37 -3.53
N VAL A 11 -3.61 19.61 -2.27
CA VAL A 11 -2.41 19.01 -1.69
C VAL A 11 -2.49 17.49 -1.73
N ASN A 12 -3.65 16.92 -1.37
CA ASN A 12 -3.85 15.48 -1.43
C ASN A 12 -3.75 14.94 -2.86
N LEU A 13 -4.26 15.66 -3.87
CA LEU A 13 -4.13 15.24 -5.27
C LEU A 13 -2.66 15.19 -5.71
N VAL A 14 -1.86 16.19 -5.35
CA VAL A 14 -0.42 16.20 -5.67
C VAL A 14 0.29 15.01 -5.02
N LEU A 15 0.02 14.74 -3.75
CA LEU A 15 0.58 13.59 -3.04
C LEU A 15 0.13 12.26 -3.66
N CYS A 16 -1.15 12.14 -4.04
CA CYS A 16 -1.66 10.95 -4.74
C CYS A 16 -0.90 10.70 -6.04
N ILE A 17 -0.64 11.74 -6.85
CA ILE A 17 0.12 11.62 -8.10
C ILE A 17 1.54 11.13 -7.82
N VAL A 18 2.23 11.72 -6.83
CA VAL A 18 3.59 11.29 -6.45
C VAL A 18 3.60 9.83 -6.02
N ILE A 19 2.64 9.40 -5.19
CA ILE A 19 2.55 8.02 -4.71
C ILE A 19 2.22 7.05 -5.85
N VAL A 20 1.36 7.42 -6.79
CA VAL A 20 1.07 6.60 -7.98
C VAL A 20 2.34 6.39 -8.81
N ILE A 21 3.11 7.46 -9.05
CA ILE A 21 4.38 7.39 -9.80
C ILE A 21 5.36 6.48 -9.05
N LEU A 22 5.56 6.70 -7.75
CA LEU A 22 6.47 5.88 -6.94
C LEU A 22 6.02 4.42 -6.87
N GLY A 23 4.73 4.16 -6.67
CA GLY A 23 4.15 2.82 -6.63
C GLY A 23 4.39 2.06 -7.94
N PHE A 24 4.19 2.73 -9.08
CA PHE A 24 4.48 2.17 -10.40
C PHE A 24 5.98 1.91 -10.62
N LEU A 25 6.84 2.87 -10.29
CA LEU A 25 8.29 2.73 -10.44
C LEU A 25 8.86 1.61 -9.55
N CYS A 26 8.42 1.54 -8.29
CA CYS A 26 8.79 0.47 -7.38
C CYS A 26 8.32 -0.88 -7.89
N PHE A 27 7.05 -0.99 -8.32
CA PHE A 27 6.53 -2.24 -8.88
C PHE A 27 7.34 -2.70 -10.11
N LYS A 28 7.66 -1.79 -11.02
CA LYS A 28 8.47 -2.09 -12.21
C LYS A 28 9.88 -2.56 -11.87
N LYS A 29 10.47 -2.07 -10.78
CA LYS A 29 11.86 -2.37 -10.40
C LYS A 29 11.99 -3.60 -9.49
N SER A 30 11.12 -3.75 -8.50
CA SER A 30 11.20 -4.85 -7.51
C SER A 30 10.28 -6.02 -7.83
N GLY A 31 9.26 -5.84 -8.67
CA GLY A 31 8.22 -6.84 -8.90
C GLY A 31 7.30 -7.06 -7.68
N GLU A 32 7.48 -6.28 -6.61
CA GLU A 32 6.71 -6.43 -5.38
C GLU A 32 5.29 -5.90 -5.57
N ARG A 33 4.32 -6.73 -5.17
CA ARG A 33 2.91 -6.40 -5.33
C ARG A 33 2.46 -5.24 -4.43
N LEU A 34 3.09 -5.09 -3.25
CA LEU A 34 2.71 -4.07 -2.26
C LEU A 34 2.74 -2.64 -2.83
N PRO A 35 3.85 -2.13 -3.40
CA PRO A 35 3.88 -0.81 -4.04
C PRO A 35 2.80 -0.60 -5.10
N ALA A 36 2.46 -1.63 -5.89
CA ALA A 36 1.43 -1.53 -6.91
C ALA A 36 0.02 -1.33 -6.30
N PHE A 37 -0.33 -2.11 -5.27
CA PHE A 37 -1.61 -1.96 -4.57
C PHE A 37 -1.74 -0.59 -3.89
N ILE A 38 -0.66 -0.11 -3.26
CA ILE A 38 -0.63 1.22 -2.65
C ILE A 38 -0.80 2.31 -3.73
N GLY A 39 -0.06 2.24 -4.83
CA GLY A 39 -0.21 3.16 -5.96
C GLY A 39 -1.64 3.17 -6.50
N ALA A 40 -2.26 2.02 -6.71
CA ALA A 40 -3.64 1.91 -7.17
C ALA A 40 -4.64 2.56 -6.19
N ALA A 41 -4.50 2.31 -4.89
CA ALA A 41 -5.35 2.93 -3.86
C ALA A 41 -5.25 4.46 -3.86
N PHE A 42 -4.04 5.01 -3.91
CA PHE A 42 -3.83 6.45 -4.00
C PHE A 42 -4.30 7.03 -5.35
N GLY A 43 -4.32 6.24 -6.43
CA GLY A 43 -4.98 6.60 -7.68
C GLY A 43 -6.49 6.83 -7.51
N LEU A 44 -7.19 5.91 -6.82
CA LEU A 44 -8.62 6.06 -6.50
C LEU A 44 -8.88 7.27 -5.59
N PHE A 45 -8.05 7.50 -4.56
CA PHE A 45 -8.13 8.73 -3.75
C PHE A 45 -7.90 9.99 -4.59
N GLY A 46 -6.93 9.96 -5.50
CA GLY A 46 -6.64 11.04 -6.44
C GLY A 46 -7.85 11.39 -7.30
N ILE A 47 -8.55 10.38 -7.86
CA ILE A 47 -9.79 10.59 -8.62
C ILE A 47 -10.84 11.31 -7.76
N SER A 48 -10.99 10.90 -6.49
CA SER A 48 -11.94 11.53 -5.58
C SER A 48 -11.60 13.00 -5.29
N HIS A 49 -10.32 13.32 -5.13
CA HIS A 49 -9.86 14.68 -4.92
C HIS A 49 -9.98 15.54 -6.18
N ALA A 50 -9.69 14.98 -7.36
CA ALA A 50 -9.87 15.66 -8.63
C ALA A 50 -11.35 16.04 -8.86
N ALA A 51 -12.29 15.12 -8.60
CA ALA A 51 -13.72 15.40 -8.68
C ALA A 51 -14.16 16.49 -7.69
N THR A 52 -13.56 16.52 -6.50
CA THR A 52 -13.84 17.56 -5.49
C THR A 52 -13.36 18.93 -5.96
N ILE A 53 -12.16 19.03 -6.53
CA ILE A 53 -11.60 20.28 -7.08
C ILE A 53 -12.40 20.75 -8.29
N ALA A 54 -12.90 19.83 -9.11
CA ALA A 54 -13.75 20.13 -10.25
C ALA A 54 -15.16 20.60 -9.87
N GLY A 55 -15.50 20.64 -8.57
CA GLY A 55 -16.83 21.06 -8.09
C GLY A 55 -17.91 19.99 -8.22
N LEU A 56 -17.55 18.74 -8.52
CA LEU A 56 -18.47 17.62 -8.70
C LEU A 56 -18.78 16.87 -7.40
N ALA A 57 -18.27 17.31 -6.26
CA ALA A 57 -18.41 16.59 -4.99
C ALA A 57 -19.87 16.40 -4.57
N ALA A 58 -20.71 17.43 -4.74
CA ALA A 58 -22.11 17.38 -4.33
C ALA A 58 -22.96 16.47 -5.23
N SER A 59 -22.66 16.41 -6.54
CA SER A 59 -23.40 15.57 -7.48
C SER A 59 -22.95 14.11 -7.48
N LEU A 60 -21.70 13.84 -7.09
CA LEU A 60 -21.10 12.49 -7.07
C LEU A 60 -20.83 11.98 -5.65
N GLU A 61 -21.55 12.46 -4.63
CA GLU A 61 -21.30 12.07 -3.23
C GLU A 61 -21.20 10.55 -3.03
N LEU A 62 -22.22 9.80 -3.48
CA LEU A 62 -22.27 8.35 -3.32
C LEU A 62 -21.17 7.62 -4.14
N PRO A 63 -20.95 7.93 -5.44
CA PRO A 63 -19.79 7.43 -6.18
C PRO A 63 -18.44 7.72 -5.50
N LEU A 64 -18.25 8.91 -4.93
CA LEU A 64 -17.00 9.29 -4.26
C LEU A 64 -16.77 8.51 -2.97
N ILE A 65 -17.83 8.21 -2.21
CA ILE A 65 -17.77 7.33 -1.04
C ILE A 65 -17.36 5.92 -1.45
N VAL A 66 -17.95 5.39 -2.53
CA VAL A 66 -17.62 4.04 -3.05
C VAL A 66 -16.15 3.98 -3.47
N ILE A 67 -15.67 4.95 -4.24
CA ILE A 67 -14.27 5.01 -4.69
C ILE A 67 -13.30 5.05 -3.51
N ARG A 68 -13.58 5.86 -2.48
CA ARG A 68 -12.75 5.93 -1.26
C ARG A 68 -12.77 4.61 -0.50
N THR A 69 -13.94 4.00 -0.36
CA THR A 69 -14.09 2.69 0.30
C THR A 69 -13.25 1.62 -0.41
N LEU A 70 -13.32 1.56 -1.75
CA LEU A 70 -12.49 0.64 -2.55
C LEU A 70 -11.00 0.93 -2.36
N ALA A 71 -10.60 2.20 -2.31
CA ALA A 71 -9.21 2.58 -2.03
C ALA A 71 -8.74 2.08 -0.65
N TYR A 72 -9.56 2.23 0.40
CA TYR A 72 -9.24 1.68 1.73
C TYR A 72 -9.13 0.16 1.71
N VAL A 73 -10.04 -0.54 1.03
CA VAL A 73 -9.99 -2.00 0.88
C VAL A 73 -8.69 -2.44 0.18
N LEU A 74 -8.25 -1.73 -0.86
CA LEU A 74 -6.96 -2.02 -1.52
C LEU A 74 -5.79 -1.88 -0.56
N VAL A 75 -5.75 -0.84 0.28
CA VAL A 75 -4.69 -0.67 1.29
C VAL A 75 -4.72 -1.82 2.31
N ILE A 76 -5.91 -2.19 2.80
CA ILE A 76 -6.07 -3.31 3.75
C ILE A 76 -5.55 -4.61 3.13
N VAL A 77 -5.95 -4.92 1.89
CA VAL A 77 -5.48 -6.10 1.16
C VAL A 77 -3.96 -6.07 0.97
N ALA A 78 -3.40 -4.91 0.62
CA ALA A 78 -1.96 -4.74 0.42
C ALA A 78 -1.18 -5.06 1.71
N LEU A 79 -1.63 -4.51 2.83
CA LEU A 79 -1.02 -4.74 4.15
C LEU A 79 -1.20 -6.20 4.60
N TRP A 80 -2.36 -6.80 4.37
CA TRP A 80 -2.61 -8.19 4.70
C TRP A 80 -1.69 -9.14 3.94
N LEU A 81 -1.55 -8.94 2.63
CA LEU A 81 -0.65 -9.74 1.78
C LEU A 81 0.81 -9.58 2.22
N ASN A 82 1.23 -8.37 2.55
CA ASN A 82 2.59 -8.09 3.01
C ASN A 82 2.88 -8.64 4.42
N LEU A 83 1.89 -8.59 5.32
CA LEU A 83 2.01 -9.17 6.65
C LEU A 83 2.19 -10.68 6.54
N LYS A 84 1.34 -11.35 5.74
CA LYS A 84 1.43 -12.79 5.52
C LYS A 84 2.79 -13.20 4.95
N SER A 85 3.31 -12.49 3.94
CA SER A 85 4.62 -12.79 3.37
C SER A 85 5.75 -12.63 4.39
N THR A 86 5.68 -11.59 5.23
CA THR A 86 6.68 -11.30 6.27
C THR A 86 6.68 -12.36 7.39
N LEU A 87 5.52 -12.85 7.80
CA LEU A 87 5.41 -13.88 8.84
C LEU A 87 6.00 -15.22 8.37
N MET A 88 5.67 -15.65 7.15
CA MET A 88 6.22 -16.90 6.58
C MET A 88 7.76 -16.88 6.49
N GLN A 89 8.35 -15.73 6.17
CA GLN A 89 9.80 -15.55 6.15
C GLN A 89 10.42 -15.72 7.54
N LYS A 90 9.75 -15.24 8.59
CA LYS A 90 10.22 -15.40 9.98
C LYS A 90 10.17 -16.85 10.42
N GLU A 91 9.08 -17.56 10.15
CA GLU A 91 8.94 -18.99 10.46
C GLU A 91 9.98 -19.84 9.72
N THR A 92 10.20 -19.56 8.44
CA THR A 92 11.20 -20.26 7.62
C THR A 92 12.60 -20.01 8.19
N ARG A 93 12.95 -18.74 8.47
CA ARG A 93 14.25 -18.38 9.05
C ARG A 93 14.46 -19.02 10.43
N GLN A 94 13.43 -19.07 11.27
CA GLN A 94 13.48 -19.73 12.58
C GLN A 94 13.72 -21.24 12.41
N ALA A 95 12.98 -21.91 11.51
CA ALA A 95 13.19 -23.32 11.22
C ALA A 95 14.62 -23.63 10.75
N TRP A 96 15.22 -22.78 9.91
CA TRP A 96 16.63 -22.91 9.52
C TRP A 96 17.59 -22.74 10.71
N VAL A 97 17.37 -21.73 11.56
CA VAL A 97 18.20 -21.50 12.75
C VAL A 97 18.11 -22.68 13.72
N ASP A 98 16.91 -23.21 13.93
CA ASP A 98 16.68 -24.37 14.80
C ASP A 98 17.31 -25.65 14.23
N TYR A 99 17.24 -25.85 12.90
CA TYR A 99 17.92 -26.94 12.20
C TYR A 99 19.44 -26.91 12.43
N PHE A 100 20.10 -25.78 12.18
CA PHE A 100 21.56 -25.67 12.37
C PHE A 100 21.99 -25.71 13.84
N ARG A 101 21.17 -25.20 14.75
CA ARG A 101 21.42 -25.34 16.20
C ARG A 101 21.33 -26.80 16.65
N GLY A 102 20.40 -27.58 16.09
CA GLY A 102 20.29 -29.01 16.35
C GLY A 102 21.49 -29.82 15.83
N GLU A 103 22.04 -29.46 14.68
CA GLU A 103 23.17 -30.16 14.05
C GLU A 103 24.53 -29.80 14.69
N THR A 104 24.64 -28.63 15.32
CA THR A 104 25.86 -28.14 16.00
C THR A 104 25.88 -28.43 17.50
N ALA A 105 24.80 -28.95 18.06
CA ALA A 105 24.81 -29.50 19.41
C ALA A 105 25.69 -30.76 19.40
N PRO A 106 26.80 -30.82 20.17
CA PRO A 106 27.51 -32.08 20.34
C PRO A 106 26.49 -33.10 20.84
N ASP A 107 26.64 -34.34 20.38
CA ASP A 107 25.81 -35.49 20.73
C ASP A 107 25.89 -35.73 22.26
N GLU A 108 25.21 -34.88 23.03
CA GLU A 108 25.14 -34.92 24.47
C GLU A 108 23.98 -35.83 24.83
N LYS A 109 24.13 -37.11 24.44
CA LYS A 109 23.80 -38.27 25.25
C LYS A 109 24.30 -39.55 24.57
N LYS A 110 25.31 -40.13 25.23
CA LYS A 110 25.62 -41.56 25.32
C LYS A 110 24.42 -42.48 25.14
#